data_AF-A0AAU7KCQ4-F1
#
_entry.id   AF-A0AAU7KCQ4-F1
#
_cell.length_a   1.000
_cell.length_b   1.000
_cell.length_c   1.000
_cell.angle_alpha   90.00
_cell.angle_beta   90.00
_cell.angle_gamma   90.00
#
_symmetry.space_group_name_H-M   'P 1'
#
loop_
_entity.id
_entity.type
_entity.pdbx_description
1 polymer ?
#
loop_
_entity_poly.entity_id
_entity_poly.type
_entity_poly.pdbx_seq_one_letter_code
_entity_poly.pdbx_strand_id
1 'polypeptide(L)'
;MQKVLLTYSEAAEMLGVSHWTVRRWASQGALRTVSSGKGRKVTLGSIHRLADLDAGAPEYDAHSAPGVQKMEKTACHTEGRGHRTGGPHTKNAAKELDALLAQRT
;
A
#
# COMPACT_ATOMS: atom_id res chain seq x y z
N MET A 1 -27.42 -13.22 5.85
CA MET A 1 -26.04 -13.50 6.28
C MET A 1 -25.46 -12.27 6.96
N GLN A 2 -25.21 -12.33 8.28
CA GLN A 2 -24.55 -11.23 8.99
C GLN A 2 -23.11 -11.10 8.46
N LYS A 3 -22.73 -9.89 8.02
CA LYS A 3 -21.35 -9.60 7.64
C LYS A 3 -20.61 -9.16 8.90
N VAL A 4 -19.71 -10.00 9.40
CA VAL A 4 -18.85 -9.66 10.53
C VAL A 4 -17.94 -8.50 10.09
N LEU A 5 -18.03 -7.39 10.83
CA LEU A 5 -17.27 -6.16 10.58
C LEU A 5 -16.22 -5.98 11.69
N LEU A 6 -14.97 -5.99 11.29
CA LEU A 6 -13.83 -5.85 12.19
C LEU A 6 -13.23 -4.46 12.04
N THR A 7 -12.77 -3.89 13.15
CA THR A 7 -11.88 -2.74 13.15
C THR A 7 -10.54 -3.12 12.53
N TYR A 8 -9.76 -2.13 12.15
CA TYR A 8 -8.45 -2.41 11.57
C TYR A 8 -7.47 -3.03 12.58
N SER A 9 -7.60 -2.73 13.87
CA SER A 9 -6.79 -3.35 14.93
C SER A 9 -7.10 -4.85 15.05
N GLU A 10 -8.38 -5.21 15.13
CA GLU A 10 -8.80 -6.62 15.18
C GLU A 10 -8.35 -7.39 13.92
N ALA A 11 -8.49 -6.77 12.75
CA ALA A 11 -8.03 -7.38 11.50
C ALA A 11 -6.50 -7.55 11.46
N ALA A 12 -5.76 -6.62 12.06
CA ALA A 12 -4.31 -6.68 12.15
C ALA A 12 -3.85 -7.85 13.04
N GLU A 13 -4.50 -8.04 14.18
CA GLU A 13 -4.25 -9.18 15.08
C GLU A 13 -4.51 -10.52 14.39
N MET A 14 -5.62 -10.66 13.65
CA MET A 14 -5.91 -11.90 12.93
C MET A 14 -4.92 -12.22 11.82
N LEU A 15 -4.37 -11.18 11.17
CA LEU A 15 -3.43 -11.33 10.07
C LEU A 15 -1.96 -11.35 10.53
N GLY A 16 -1.68 -11.10 11.82
CA GLY A 16 -0.33 -10.99 12.33
C GLY A 16 0.48 -9.81 11.76
N VAL A 17 -0.20 -8.76 11.27
CA VAL A 17 0.44 -7.59 10.65
C VAL A 17 0.20 -6.32 11.46
N SER A 18 0.87 -5.22 11.09
CA SER A 18 0.59 -3.92 11.71
C SER A 18 -0.77 -3.35 11.26
N HIS A 19 -1.42 -2.59 12.15
CA HIS A 19 -2.62 -1.80 11.80
C HIS A 19 -2.37 -0.87 10.59
N TRP A 20 -1.18 -0.29 10.45
CA TRP A 20 -0.84 0.53 9.28
C TRP A 20 -0.88 -0.25 7.97
N THR A 21 -0.46 -1.52 7.99
CA THR A 21 -0.53 -2.42 6.83
C THR A 21 -1.99 -2.64 6.41
N VAL A 22 -2.88 -2.95 7.36
CA VAL A 22 -4.32 -3.10 7.10
C VAL A 22 -4.92 -1.82 6.53
N ARG A 23 -4.56 -0.65 7.09
CA ARG A 23 -5.00 0.65 6.59
C ARG A 23 -4.53 0.90 5.15
N ARG A 24 -3.29 0.54 4.83
CA ARG A 24 -2.73 0.65 3.47
C ARG A 24 -3.49 -0.24 2.50
N TRP A 25 -3.72 -1.51 2.84
CA TRP A 25 -4.50 -2.44 2.02
C TRP A 25 -5.94 -1.98 1.80
N ALA A 26 -6.58 -1.42 2.82
CA ALA A 26 -7.88 -0.80 2.69
C ALA A 26 -7.88 0.41 1.73
N SER A 27 -6.82 1.23 1.75
CA SER A 27 -6.67 2.38 0.84
C SER A 27 -6.39 1.96 -0.60
N GLN A 28 -5.68 0.84 -0.79
CA GLN A 28 -5.37 0.24 -2.09
C GLN A 28 -6.55 -0.57 -2.66
N GLY A 29 -7.63 -0.75 -1.89
CA GLY A 29 -8.79 -1.53 -2.30
C GLY A 29 -8.64 -3.05 -2.17
N ALA A 30 -7.50 -3.54 -1.65
CA ALA A 30 -7.26 -4.96 -1.41
C ALA A 30 -8.18 -5.52 -0.31
N LEU A 31 -8.50 -4.70 0.70
CA LEU A 31 -9.50 -5.03 1.72
C LEU A 31 -10.79 -4.24 1.50
N ARG A 32 -11.91 -4.94 1.53
CA ARG A 32 -13.23 -4.32 1.40
C ARG A 32 -13.62 -3.69 2.73
N THR A 33 -13.78 -2.37 2.71
CA THR A 33 -14.20 -1.61 3.88
C THR A 33 -15.66 -1.19 3.82
N VAL A 34 -16.29 -1.08 4.98
CA VAL A 34 -17.62 -0.51 5.19
C VAL A 34 -17.49 0.61 6.21
N SER A 35 -18.08 1.77 5.94
CA SER A 35 -18.24 2.83 6.93
C SER A 35 -19.26 2.39 7.97
N SER A 36 -18.88 2.32 9.25
CA SER A 36 -19.76 1.92 10.34
C SER A 36 -19.51 2.82 11.55
N GLY A 37 -20.40 3.78 11.79
CA GLY A 37 -20.28 4.74 12.90
C GLY A 37 -19.01 5.59 12.77
N LYS A 38 -18.19 5.60 13.82
CA LYS A 38 -16.97 6.45 13.97
C LYS A 38 -15.75 5.97 13.18
N GLY A 39 -15.90 5.10 12.17
CA GLY A 39 -14.75 4.65 11.40
C GLY A 39 -15.05 3.71 10.22
N ARG A 40 -13.99 3.35 9.51
CA ARG A 40 -14.01 2.29 8.49
C ARG A 40 -13.73 0.96 9.17
N LYS A 41 -14.55 -0.03 8.86
CA LYS A 41 -14.39 -1.42 9.27
C LYS A 41 -14.11 -2.28 8.05
N VAL A 42 -13.40 -3.38 8.22
CA VAL A 42 -13.16 -4.38 7.16
C VAL A 42 -14.09 -5.57 7.33
N THR A 43 -14.51 -6.17 6.23
CA THR A 43 -15.33 -7.39 6.27
C THR A 43 -14.45 -8.61 6.51
N LEU A 44 -14.88 -9.52 7.39
CA LEU A 44 -14.17 -10.78 7.63
C LEU A 44 -13.92 -11.57 6.33
N GLY A 45 -14.90 -11.61 5.43
CA GLY A 45 -14.76 -12.29 4.15
C GLY A 45 -13.71 -11.71 3.20
N SER A 46 -13.36 -10.41 3.30
CA SER A 46 -12.23 -9.88 2.52
C SER A 46 -10.88 -10.22 3.13
N ILE A 47 -10.84 -10.43 4.46
CA ILE A 47 -9.61 -10.84 5.16
C ILE A 47 -9.25 -12.27 4.77
N HIS A 48 -10.22 -13.19 4.80
CA HIS A 48 -9.97 -14.58 4.38
C HIS A 48 -9.50 -14.65 2.92
N ARG A 49 -10.15 -13.94 2.00
CA ARG A 49 -9.70 -13.87 0.60
C ARG A 49 -8.27 -13.38 0.45
N LEU A 50 -7.85 -12.43 1.28
CA LEU A 50 -6.48 -11.92 1.25
C LEU A 50 -5.48 -12.97 1.78
N ALA A 51 -5.82 -13.64 2.88
CA ALA A 51 -5.01 -14.72 3.44
C ALA A 51 -4.89 -15.92 2.49
N ASP A 52 -5.98 -16.29 1.81
CA ASP A 52 -5.99 -17.37 0.82
C ASP A 52 -5.12 -17.04 -0.41
N LEU A 53 -5.02 -15.75 -0.78
CA LEU A 53 -4.14 -15.29 -1.86
C LEU A 53 -2.66 -15.35 -1.46
N ASP A 54 -2.33 -15.06 -0.20
CA ASP A 54 -0.95 -15.14 0.31
C ASP A 54 -0.48 -16.58 0.50
N ALA A 55 -1.39 -17.51 0.86
CA ALA A 55 -1.04 -18.93 1.01
C ALA A 55 -0.54 -19.59 -0.30
N GLY A 56 -0.87 -19.00 -1.45
CA GLY A 56 -0.38 -19.45 -2.76
C GLY A 56 0.90 -18.74 -3.24
N ALA A 57 1.36 -17.70 -2.53
CA ALA A 57 2.59 -17.02 -2.89
C ALA A 57 3.78 -17.84 -2.38
N PRO A 58 4.74 -18.25 -3.23
CA PRO A 58 5.98 -18.81 -2.72
C PRO A 58 6.63 -17.76 -1.81
N GLU A 59 7.24 -18.21 -0.71
CA GLU A 59 8.07 -17.35 0.14
C GLU A 59 9.19 -16.75 -0.71
N TYR A 60 8.91 -15.60 -1.31
CA TYR A 60 9.88 -14.88 -2.09
C TYR A 60 10.75 -14.16 -1.08
N ASP A 61 11.89 -14.76 -0.77
CA ASP A 61 12.96 -14.07 -0.04
C ASP A 61 13.42 -12.90 -0.91
N ALA A 62 12.72 -11.77 -0.80
CA ALA A 62 12.95 -10.55 -1.57
C ALA A 62 14.35 -9.97 -1.34
N HIS A 63 15.12 -10.56 -0.42
CA HIS A 63 16.50 -10.23 -0.11
C HIS A 63 17.51 -11.14 -0.81
N SER A 64 17.07 -12.15 -1.55
CA SER A 64 17.92 -13.09 -2.29
C SER A 64 17.96 -12.73 -3.79
N ALA A 65 18.54 -11.58 -4.12
CA ALA A 65 18.97 -11.28 -5.49
C ALA A 65 20.49 -11.53 -5.63
N PRO A 66 20.99 -12.03 -6.78
CA PRO A 66 22.42 -12.21 -7.01
C PRO A 66 23.18 -10.89 -6.77
N GLY A 67 24.05 -10.86 -5.75
CA GLY A 67 24.83 -9.68 -5.36
C GLY A 67 24.35 -8.95 -4.09
N VAL A 68 23.22 -9.33 -3.50
CA VAL A 68 22.77 -8.77 -2.21
C VAL A 68 23.49 -9.49 -1.07
N GLN A 69 24.33 -8.76 -0.32
CA GLN A 69 24.91 -9.28 0.91
C GLN A 69 23.80 -9.39 1.96
N LYS A 70 23.66 -10.56 2.59
CA LYS A 70 22.73 -10.75 3.72
C LYS A 70 23.19 -9.87 4.87
N MET A 71 22.57 -8.71 4.99
CA MET A 71 23.00 -7.66 5.91
C MET A 71 22.71 -8.09 7.36
N GLU A 72 23.75 -8.07 8.18
CA GLU A 72 23.66 -8.14 9.64
C GLU A 72 22.87 -6.92 10.16
N LYS A 73 22.08 -7.14 11.23
CA LYS A 73 21.03 -6.27 11.80
C LYS A 73 21.39 -4.78 11.93
N THR A 74 21.40 -4.06 10.84
CA THR A 74 21.34 -2.60 10.83
C THR A 74 20.16 -2.26 9.95
N ALA A 75 19.02 -1.97 10.59
CA ALA A 75 17.89 -1.41 9.91
C ALA A 75 18.38 -0.20 9.10
N CYS A 76 18.03 -0.14 7.82
CA CYS A 76 18.26 1.04 7.00
C CYS A 76 17.41 2.18 7.55
N HIS A 77 17.89 2.82 8.63
CA HIS A 77 17.40 4.11 9.07
C HIS A 77 17.86 5.12 8.03
N THR A 78 17.12 5.23 6.92
CA THR A 78 17.19 6.45 6.13
C THR A 78 16.53 7.54 6.97
N GLU A 79 17.33 8.24 7.78
CA GLU A 79 16.98 9.58 8.27
C GLU A 79 17.03 10.60 7.10
N GLY A 80 16.40 10.24 5.98
CA GLY A 80 16.18 11.14 4.88
C GLY A 80 14.93 11.95 5.19
N ARG A 81 15.08 13.25 5.48
CA ARG A 81 13.94 14.16 5.38
C ARG A 81 13.41 14.04 3.96
N GLY A 82 12.23 13.44 3.81
CA GLY A 82 11.56 13.34 2.52
C GLY A 82 11.35 14.74 1.96
N HIS A 83 12.21 15.18 1.05
CA HIS A 83 11.90 16.33 0.22
C HIS A 83 10.76 15.91 -0.69
N ARG A 84 9.63 16.63 -0.60
CA ARG A 84 8.58 16.50 -1.61
C ARG A 84 9.19 16.97 -2.93
N THR A 85 9.59 16.03 -3.77
CA THR A 85 9.89 16.29 -5.16
C THR A 85 8.56 16.44 -5.89
N GLY A 86 8.12 17.69 -5.99
CA GLY A 86 6.93 18.08 -6.71
C GLY A 86 7.01 19.57 -6.98
N GLY A 87 7.25 19.93 -8.24
CA GLY A 87 7.08 21.30 -8.68
C GLY A 87 5.62 21.76 -8.50
N PRO A 88 5.34 23.06 -8.51
CA PRO A 88 3.98 23.56 -8.42
C PRO A 88 3.10 22.90 -9.50
N HIS A 89 1.94 22.39 -9.10
CA HIS A 89 0.93 21.87 -10.03
C HIS A 89 0.43 23.03 -10.90
N THR A 90 1.07 23.26 -12.04
CA THR A 90 0.58 24.22 -13.03
C THR A 90 -0.55 23.55 -13.81
N LYS A 91 -1.72 24.20 -13.86
CA LYS A 91 -2.88 23.73 -14.64
C LYS A 91 -2.63 23.75 -16.16
N ASN A 92 -1.48 24.28 -16.58
CA ASN A 92 -1.12 24.50 -17.98
C ASN A 92 -0.06 23.52 -18.49
N ALA A 93 0.45 22.60 -17.68
CA ALA A 93 1.51 21.66 -18.07
C ALA A 93 1.15 20.88 -19.36
N ALA A 94 -0.11 20.48 -19.51
CA ALA A 94 -0.57 19.81 -20.73
C ALA A 94 -0.52 20.74 -21.97
N LYS A 95 -0.97 21.99 -21.85
CA LYS A 95 -0.94 22.97 -22.95
C LYS A 95 0.49 23.34 -23.35
N GLU A 96 1.39 23.46 -22.38
CA GLU A 96 2.81 23.72 -22.63
C GLU A 96 3.47 22.56 -23.38
N LEU A 97 3.15 21.32 -23.02
CA LEU A 97 3.61 20.14 -23.74
C LEU A 97 3.08 20.12 -25.20
N ASP A 98 1.79 20.37 -25.39
CA ASP A 98 1.18 20.41 -26.73
C ASP A 98 1.84 21.48 -27.63
N ALA A 99 2.14 22.65 -27.07
CA ALA A 99 2.82 23.74 -27.79
C ALA A 99 4.27 23.39 -28.19
N LEU A 100 4.97 22.60 -27.37
CA LEU A 100 6.32 22.12 -27.69
C LEU A 100 6.29 21.05 -28.79
N LEU A 101 5.29 20.18 -28.77
CA LEU A 101 5.14 19.14 -29.80
C LEU A 101 4.77 19.75 -31.16
N ALA A 102 3.94 20.79 -31.18
CA ALA A 102 3.58 21.51 -32.42
C ALA A 102 4.77 22.24 -33.08
N GLN A 103 5.82 22.56 -32.33
CA GLN A 103 7.05 23.18 -32.88
C GLN A 103 8.02 22.17 -33.49
N ARG A 104 7.78 20.87 -33.30
CA ARG A 104 8.64 19.78 -33.78
C ARG A 104 8.18 19.13 -35.09
N THR A 105 7.04 19.56 -35.62
CA THR A 105 6.48 19.19 -36.93
C THR A 105 6.66 20.32 -37.92
#